data_AF-A0A969IJR2-F1
#
_entry.id   AF-A0A969IJR2-F1
#
_cell.length_a   1.000
_cell.length_b   1.000
_cell.length_c   1.000
_cell.angle_alpha   90.00
_cell.angle_beta   90.00
_cell.angle_gamma   90.00
#
_symmetry.space_group_name_H-M   'P 1'
#
loop_
_entity.id
_entity.type
_entity.pdbx_description
1 polymer ?
#
loop_
_entity_poly.entity_id
_entity_poly.type
_entity_poly.pdbx_seq_one_letter_code
_entity_poly.pdbx_strand_id
1 'polypeptide(L)'
;MKLHTARGVHIINTEITETSEEKATGLMFRTSLADDAGMLFFYDTPQEVTMWMRNTYIPLDMVFIRADGIVHRIEAWTQPFSESIIASGASVVACLELAGGAAERLGLKPGDRSSTRSLDQERSEWPPCPGSYLSPRNVPARTAVGDGDLPPLWPQCTGERLACTSTCSSDR
;
A
#
# COMPACT_ATOMS: atom_id res chain seq x y z
N MET A 1 -9.05 -8.81 -0.36
CA MET A 1 -7.74 -8.64 0.32
C MET A 1 -7.55 -9.69 1.43
N LYS A 2 -6.31 -10.01 1.81
CA LYS A 2 -6.02 -10.87 2.98
C LYS A 2 -5.27 -10.09 4.06
N LEU A 3 -5.65 -10.31 5.32
CA LEU A 3 -4.98 -9.80 6.51
C LEU A 3 -4.40 -10.98 7.30
N HIS A 4 -3.11 -10.92 7.61
CA HIS A 4 -2.39 -11.93 8.37
C HIS A 4 -2.17 -11.42 9.78
N THR A 5 -2.91 -11.96 10.73
CA THR A 5 -2.82 -11.62 12.16
C THR A 5 -2.31 -12.81 12.95
N ALA A 6 -2.03 -12.60 14.24
CA ALA A 6 -1.72 -13.70 15.15
C ALA A 6 -2.88 -14.71 15.31
N ARG A 7 -4.13 -14.32 14.99
CA ARG A 7 -5.31 -15.19 15.05
C ARG A 7 -5.51 -16.00 13.77
N GLY A 8 -4.81 -15.66 12.70
CA GLY A 8 -4.86 -16.38 11.42
C GLY A 8 -4.95 -15.45 10.22
N VAL A 9 -5.33 -16.02 9.09
CA VAL A 9 -5.54 -15.28 7.84
C VAL A 9 -7.01 -14.98 7.67
N HIS A 10 -7.34 -13.69 7.54
CA HIS A 10 -8.69 -13.19 7.33
C HIS A 10 -8.84 -12.68 5.90
N ILE A 11 -9.91 -13.09 5.23
CA ILE A 11 -10.23 -12.63 3.88
C ILE A 11 -11.27 -11.52 4.01
N ILE A 12 -10.94 -10.35 3.48
CA ILE A 12 -11.83 -9.18 3.43
C ILE A 12 -12.23 -8.95 1.97
N ASN A 13 -13.52 -8.86 1.73
CA ASN A 13 -14.11 -8.47 0.45
C ASN A 13 -13.98 -6.94 0.32
N THR A 14 -12.99 -6.50 -0.44
CA THR A 14 -12.62 -5.09 -0.56
C THR A 14 -13.10 -4.49 -1.87
N GLU A 15 -13.89 -3.43 -1.80
CA GLU A 15 -14.12 -2.54 -2.93
C GLU A 15 -12.89 -1.63 -3.09
N ILE A 16 -12.35 -1.53 -4.30
CA ILE A 16 -11.15 -0.72 -4.58
C ILE A 16 -11.58 0.61 -5.15
N THR A 17 -11.05 1.70 -4.61
CA THR A 17 -11.23 3.06 -5.12
C THR A 17 -9.90 3.59 -5.65
N GLU A 18 -9.87 3.96 -6.93
CA GLU A 18 -8.64 4.37 -7.62
C GLU A 18 -8.65 5.88 -7.93
N THR A 19 -9.80 6.42 -8.30
CA THR A 19 -9.93 7.83 -8.66
C THR A 19 -10.02 8.73 -7.43
N SER A 20 -9.59 9.99 -7.57
CA SER A 20 -9.67 10.98 -6.50
C SER A 20 -11.12 11.25 -6.07
N GLU A 21 -12.05 11.22 -7.01
CA GLU A 21 -13.49 11.40 -6.78
C GLU A 21 -14.10 10.25 -5.98
N GLU A 22 -13.74 9.00 -6.33
CA GLU A 22 -14.15 7.81 -5.57
C GLU A 22 -13.56 7.82 -4.16
N LYS A 23 -12.29 8.21 -4.02
CA LYS A 23 -11.63 8.31 -2.71
C LYS A 23 -12.26 9.40 -1.83
N ALA A 24 -12.64 10.53 -2.41
CA ALA A 24 -13.30 11.61 -1.68
C ALA A 24 -14.70 11.22 -1.21
N THR A 25 -15.38 10.35 -1.95
CA THR A 25 -16.70 9.82 -1.58
C THR A 25 -16.57 8.70 -0.53
N GLY A 26 -15.62 7.79 -0.69
CA GLY A 26 -15.39 6.69 0.24
C GLY A 26 -16.67 5.91 0.61
N LEU A 27 -16.86 5.65 1.91
CA LEU A 27 -18.08 5.03 2.46
C LEU A 27 -19.19 6.04 2.81
N MET A 28 -19.13 7.28 2.31
CA MET A 28 -20.18 8.27 2.55
C MET A 28 -21.55 7.73 2.14
N PHE A 29 -22.55 8.10 2.93
CA PHE A 29 -23.96 7.76 2.75
C PHE A 29 -24.35 6.27 2.88
N ARG A 30 -23.40 5.36 3.13
CA ARG A 30 -23.72 3.95 3.41
C ARG A 30 -24.27 3.80 4.82
N THR A 31 -25.33 2.99 4.94
CA THR A 31 -26.01 2.73 6.22
C THR A 31 -25.58 1.41 6.86
N SER A 32 -24.88 0.54 6.11
CA SER A 32 -24.34 -0.71 6.61
C SER A 32 -23.08 -1.13 5.83
N LEU A 33 -22.24 -1.94 6.49
CA LEU A 33 -21.08 -2.60 5.93
C LEU A 33 -21.01 -4.00 6.56
N ALA A 34 -20.80 -5.04 5.74
CA ALA A 34 -20.69 -6.41 6.24
C ALA A 34 -19.38 -6.61 7.04
N ASP A 35 -19.38 -7.56 7.98
CA ASP A 35 -18.23 -7.82 8.85
C ASP A 35 -16.97 -8.29 8.10
N ASP A 36 -17.15 -8.93 6.94
CA ASP A 36 -16.10 -9.40 6.05
C ASP A 36 -15.88 -8.46 4.86
N ALA A 37 -16.46 -7.27 4.86
CA ALA A 37 -16.33 -6.28 3.80
C ALA A 37 -15.53 -5.05 4.23
N GLY A 38 -14.95 -4.37 3.25
CA GLY A 38 -14.25 -3.12 3.46
C GLY A 38 -14.06 -2.33 2.18
N MET A 39 -13.54 -1.12 2.31
CA MET A 39 -13.15 -0.29 1.18
C MET A 39 -11.64 -0.02 1.24
N LEU A 40 -10.95 -0.28 0.13
CA LEU A 40 -9.51 -0.12 0.00
C LEU A 40 -9.22 1.08 -0.91
N PHE A 41 -8.67 2.12 -0.32
CA PHE A 41 -8.16 3.31 -1.01
C PHE A 41 -6.70 3.04 -1.37
N PHE A 42 -6.38 3.03 -2.67
CA PHE A 42 -5.01 2.79 -3.15
C PHE A 42 -4.37 4.07 -3.68
N TYR A 43 -3.12 4.34 -3.33
CA TYR A 43 -2.40 5.53 -3.77
C TYR A 43 -1.19 5.13 -4.61
N ASP A 44 -1.09 5.69 -5.82
CA ASP A 44 -0.04 5.36 -6.80
C ASP A 44 1.38 5.61 -6.26
N THR A 45 1.51 6.59 -5.36
CA THR A 45 2.79 6.92 -4.72
C THR A 45 2.64 6.89 -3.19
N PRO A 46 3.62 6.32 -2.47
CA PRO A 46 3.64 6.37 -1.01
C PRO A 46 3.62 7.81 -0.53
N GLN A 47 2.59 8.17 0.24
CA GLN A 47 2.40 9.53 0.71
C GLN A 47 1.72 9.54 2.07
N GLU A 48 1.86 10.65 2.81
CA GLU A 48 1.04 10.85 4.00
C GLU A 48 -0.37 11.21 3.56
N VAL A 49 -1.34 10.42 4.02
CA VAL A 49 -2.76 10.60 3.71
C VAL A 49 -3.54 11.02 4.94
N THR A 50 -4.64 11.73 4.71
CA THR A 50 -5.59 12.16 5.73
C THR A 50 -6.99 11.70 5.36
N MET A 51 -7.71 11.20 6.35
CA MET A 51 -9.09 10.75 6.24
C MET A 51 -9.99 11.57 7.18
N TRP A 52 -11.30 11.47 6.99
CA TRP A 52 -12.33 12.08 7.83
C TRP A 52 -13.60 11.23 7.79
N MET A 53 -14.57 11.55 8.65
CA MET A 53 -15.85 10.83 8.75
C MET A 53 -17.04 11.66 8.27
N ARG A 54 -16.77 12.71 7.47
CA ARG A 54 -17.81 13.59 6.94
C ARG A 54 -18.84 12.75 6.17
N ASN A 55 -20.13 12.96 6.45
CA ASN A 55 -21.25 12.23 5.83
C ASN A 55 -21.18 10.68 5.93
N THR A 56 -20.44 10.14 6.89
CA THR A 56 -20.35 8.69 7.12
C THR A 56 -21.16 8.31 8.35
N TYR A 57 -22.16 7.43 8.17
CA TYR A 57 -23.14 7.06 9.20
C TYR A 57 -22.66 5.92 10.12
N ILE A 58 -21.82 5.04 9.59
CA ILE A 58 -21.30 3.87 10.29
C ILE A 58 -19.96 4.19 10.96
N PRO A 59 -19.70 3.74 12.20
CA PRO A 59 -18.35 3.82 12.76
C PRO A 59 -17.42 2.91 11.96
N LEU A 60 -16.17 3.34 11.79
CA LEU A 60 -15.18 2.61 11.00
C LEU A 60 -13.90 2.36 11.79
N ASP A 61 -13.15 1.36 11.36
CA ASP A 61 -11.74 1.21 11.69
C ASP A 61 -10.93 1.56 10.43
N MET A 62 -10.06 2.56 10.52
CA MET A 62 -9.18 2.98 9.42
C MET A 62 -7.79 2.36 9.60
N VAL A 63 -7.41 1.50 8.67
CA VAL A 63 -6.16 0.75 8.69
C VAL A 63 -5.21 1.31 7.64
N PHE A 64 -4.13 1.97 8.08
CA PHE A 64 -3.14 2.57 7.21
C PHE A 64 -2.00 1.59 6.91
N ILE A 65 -1.67 1.39 5.64
CA ILE A 65 -0.79 0.31 5.16
C ILE A 65 0.36 0.87 4.34
N ARG A 66 1.58 0.51 4.71
CA ARG A 66 2.83 0.88 4.04
C ARG A 66 3.03 0.13 2.72
N ALA A 67 3.95 0.63 1.90
CA ALA A 67 4.34 0.03 0.61
C ALA A 67 4.79 -1.44 0.72
N ASP A 68 5.36 -1.85 1.85
CA ASP A 68 5.77 -3.23 2.14
C ASP A 68 4.62 -4.15 2.57
N GLY A 69 3.38 -3.64 2.54
CA GLY A 69 2.16 -4.34 2.93
C GLY A 69 1.97 -4.42 4.45
N ILE A 70 2.81 -3.76 5.25
CA ILE A 70 2.71 -3.78 6.72
C ILE A 70 1.70 -2.74 7.20
N VAL A 71 0.84 -3.15 8.12
CA VAL A 71 -0.08 -2.26 8.83
C VAL A 71 0.74 -1.31 9.70
N HIS A 72 0.69 -0.02 9.38
CA HIS A 72 1.41 1.00 10.11
C HIS A 72 0.64 1.47 11.35
N ARG A 73 -0.64 1.78 11.15
CA ARG A 73 -1.49 2.42 12.15
C ARG A 73 -2.94 2.01 11.94
N ILE A 74 -3.68 1.92 13.03
CA ILE A 74 -5.12 1.66 13.03
C ILE A 74 -5.77 2.76 13.87
N GLU A 75 -6.68 3.51 13.26
CA GLU A 75 -7.63 4.34 13.99
C GLU A 75 -8.91 3.53 14.16
N ALA A 76 -9.18 3.04 15.37
CA ALA A 76 -10.35 2.21 15.65
C ALA A 76 -11.53 3.05 16.12
N TRP A 77 -12.75 2.59 15.86
CA TRP A 77 -13.99 3.23 16.34
C TRP A 77 -14.09 4.72 16.01
N THR A 78 -13.84 5.07 14.76
CA THR A 78 -13.98 6.45 14.29
C THR A 78 -15.41 6.95 14.51
N GLN A 79 -15.52 8.25 14.85
CA GLN A 79 -16.80 8.86 15.17
C GLN A 79 -17.57 9.24 13.89
N PRO A 80 -18.79 8.71 13.66
CA PRO A 80 -19.66 9.12 12.56
C PRO A 80 -19.85 10.64 12.49
N PHE A 81 -19.91 11.18 11.27
CA PHE A 81 -20.03 12.61 10.96
C PHE A 81 -18.88 13.53 11.43
N SER A 82 -17.83 13.00 12.05
CA SER A 82 -16.71 13.83 12.49
C SER A 82 -15.94 14.39 11.29
N GLU A 83 -15.69 15.70 11.31
CA GLU A 83 -14.80 16.38 10.36
C GLU A 83 -13.35 16.49 10.90
N SER A 84 -13.06 15.83 12.02
CA SER A 84 -11.71 15.77 12.56
C SER A 84 -10.79 15.03 11.59
N ILE A 85 -9.62 15.60 11.34
CA ILE A 85 -8.61 15.02 10.45
C ILE A 85 -7.96 13.82 11.13
N ILE A 86 -7.99 12.68 10.46
CA ILE A 86 -7.30 11.45 10.87
C ILE A 86 -6.11 11.26 9.93
N ALA A 87 -4.92 11.60 10.40
CA ALA A 87 -3.69 11.43 9.64
C ALA A 87 -3.16 9.98 9.75
N SER A 88 -2.59 9.50 8.65
CA SER A 88 -1.85 8.24 8.62
C SER A 88 -0.58 8.29 9.51
N GLY A 89 0.05 9.46 9.63
CA GLY A 89 1.24 9.67 10.46
C GLY A 89 2.55 9.13 9.86
N ALA A 90 2.48 8.54 8.66
CA ALA A 90 3.63 8.10 7.88
C ALA A 90 3.22 7.94 6.39
N SER A 91 4.22 7.82 5.51
CA SER A 91 3.96 7.50 4.11
C SER A 91 3.36 6.10 3.95
N VAL A 92 2.18 6.05 3.35
CA VAL A 92 1.41 4.83 3.10
C VAL A 92 0.97 4.75 1.64
N VAL A 93 0.69 3.54 1.18
CA VAL A 93 0.18 3.27 -0.18
C VAL A 93 -1.29 2.88 -0.17
N ALA A 94 -1.84 2.55 0.99
CA ALA A 94 -3.24 2.21 1.10
C ALA A 94 -3.83 2.58 2.45
N CYS A 95 -5.13 2.88 2.42
CA CYS A 95 -5.99 2.93 3.59
C CYS A 95 -7.11 1.90 3.40
N LEU A 96 -7.35 1.04 4.38
CA LEU A 96 -8.45 0.09 4.39
C LEU A 96 -9.46 0.51 5.45
N GLU A 97 -10.68 0.80 5.03
CA GLU A 97 -11.82 1.05 5.92
C GLU A 97 -12.58 -0.25 6.17
N LEU A 98 -12.78 -0.56 7.46
CA LEU A 98 -13.57 -1.69 7.95
C LEU A 98 -14.69 -1.19 8.86
N ALA A 99 -15.69 -2.03 9.13
CA ALA A 99 -16.70 -1.71 10.13
C ALA A 99 -16.06 -1.52 11.51
N GLY A 100 -16.59 -0.59 12.31
CA GLY A 100 -16.10 -0.29 13.65
C GLY A 100 -15.91 -1.56 14.51
N GLY A 101 -14.74 -1.66 15.15
CA GLY A 101 -14.35 -2.79 15.97
C GLY A 101 -13.95 -4.05 15.19
N ALA A 102 -13.94 -4.04 13.86
CA ALA A 102 -13.46 -5.16 13.07
C ALA A 102 -11.99 -5.47 13.35
N ALA A 103 -11.13 -4.46 13.51
CA ALA A 103 -9.73 -4.66 13.82
C ALA A 103 -9.56 -5.47 15.13
N GLU A 104 -10.37 -5.18 16.15
CA GLU A 104 -10.37 -5.93 17.41
C GLU A 104 -10.89 -7.37 17.24
N ARG A 105 -11.98 -7.56 16.49
CA ARG A 105 -12.55 -8.89 16.20
C ARG A 105 -11.54 -9.78 15.45
N LEU A 106 -10.79 -9.21 14.52
CA LEU A 106 -9.76 -9.90 13.74
C LEU A 106 -8.43 -10.03 14.52
N GLY A 107 -8.25 -9.27 15.60
CA GLY A 107 -7.00 -9.19 16.33
C GLY A 107 -5.89 -8.50 15.54
N LEU A 108 -6.26 -7.63 14.60
CA LEU A 108 -5.37 -6.87 13.74
C LEU A 108 -4.64 -5.80 14.55
N LYS A 109 -3.33 -5.71 14.34
CA LYS A 109 -2.45 -4.75 15.04
C LYS A 109 -1.45 -4.11 14.08
N PRO A 110 -0.90 -2.93 14.42
CA PRO A 110 0.30 -2.42 13.78
C PRO A 110 1.42 -3.47 13.76
N GLY A 111 2.06 -3.64 12.60
CA GLY A 111 3.06 -4.68 12.34
C GLY A 111 2.52 -5.93 11.63
N ASP A 112 1.20 -6.15 11.63
CA ASP A 112 0.59 -7.24 10.87
C ASP A 112 0.73 -7.03 9.37
N ARG A 113 0.64 -8.11 8.60
CA ARG A 113 0.84 -8.09 7.15
C ARG A 113 -0.50 -8.10 6.42
N SER A 114 -0.60 -7.30 5.38
CA SER A 114 -1.64 -7.39 4.38
C SER A 114 -1.08 -7.92 3.05
N SER A 115 -1.92 -8.60 2.29
CA SER A 115 -1.63 -8.99 0.91
C SER A 115 -2.89 -8.80 0.07
N THR A 116 -2.77 -8.07 -1.03
CA THR A 116 -3.84 -7.90 -2.01
C THR A 116 -3.25 -8.08 -3.40
N ARG A 117 -4.08 -8.53 -4.36
CA ARG A 117 -3.62 -8.82 -5.72
C ARG A 117 -2.91 -7.61 -6.33
N SER A 118 -3.42 -6.40 -6.12
CA SER A 118 -2.82 -5.16 -6.66
C SER A 118 -1.46 -4.81 -6.03
N LEU A 119 -1.27 -4.99 -4.70
CA LEU A 119 0.04 -4.85 -4.05
C LEU A 119 1.01 -5.98 -4.46
N ASP A 120 0.47 -7.15 -4.80
CA ASP A 120 1.26 -8.31 -5.21
C ASP A 120 1.67 -8.23 -6.69
N GLN A 121 0.85 -7.64 -7.55
CA GLN A 121 1.08 -7.56 -8.99
C GLN A 121 2.20 -6.57 -9.32
N GLU A 122 2.18 -5.38 -8.73
CA GLU A 122 3.27 -4.39 -8.76
C GLU A 122 4.60 -4.96 -8.23
N ARG A 123 4.54 -5.82 -7.20
CA ARG A 123 5.74 -6.48 -6.65
C ARG A 123 6.24 -7.64 -7.50
N SER A 124 5.36 -8.32 -8.25
CA SER A 124 5.76 -9.43 -9.14
C SER A 124 6.38 -8.93 -10.45
N GLU A 125 6.04 -7.71 -10.85
CA GLU A 125 6.55 -7.06 -12.06
C GLU A 125 7.87 -6.31 -11.81
N TRP A 126 8.22 -6.04 -10.55
CA TRP A 126 9.56 -5.56 -10.20
C TRP A 126 10.57 -6.72 -10.24
N PRO A 127 11.52 -6.76 -11.18
CA PRO A 127 12.53 -7.80 -11.18
C PRO A 127 13.33 -7.71 -9.88
N PRO A 128 13.71 -8.84 -9.24
CA PRO A 128 14.67 -8.78 -8.15
C PRO A 128 15.90 -7.99 -8.65
N CYS A 129 16.48 -7.15 -7.78
CA CYS A 129 17.71 -6.42 -8.11
C CYS A 129 18.67 -7.39 -8.82
N PRO A 130 19.19 -7.06 -10.02
CA PRO A 130 20.07 -7.95 -10.74
C PRO A 130 21.35 -8.12 -9.90
N GLY A 131 21.41 -9.23 -9.14
CA GLY A 131 22.47 -9.48 -8.18
C GLY A 131 22.11 -10.43 -7.03
N SER A 132 20.84 -10.71 -6.73
CA SER A 132 20.49 -11.58 -5.59
C SER A 132 20.39 -13.09 -5.92
N TYR A 133 20.71 -13.51 -7.14
CA TYR A 133 20.81 -14.93 -7.51
C TYR A 133 22.18 -15.25 -8.09
N LEU A 134 23.18 -15.43 -7.22
CA LEU A 134 24.36 -16.21 -7.56
C LEU A 134 24.62 -17.21 -6.43
N SER A 135 24.00 -18.38 -6.54
CA SER A 135 24.58 -19.60 -5.95
C SER A 135 25.64 -20.11 -6.93
N PRO A 136 26.88 -20.40 -6.49
CA PRO A 136 28.01 -20.59 -7.39
C PRO A 136 28.10 -22.04 -7.87
N ARG A 137 27.11 -22.56 -8.59
CA ARG A 137 27.23 -23.82 -9.32
C ARG A 137 26.39 -23.77 -10.60
N ASN A 138 27.08 -23.83 -11.74
CA ASN A 138 26.58 -23.82 -13.12
C ASN A 138 26.49 -22.43 -13.79
N VAL A 139 27.64 -21.88 -14.13
CA VAL A 139 27.78 -20.94 -15.25
C VAL A 139 28.20 -21.76 -16.48
N PRO A 140 27.35 -21.97 -17.50
CA PRO A 140 27.85 -22.35 -18.82
C PRO A 140 28.56 -21.13 -19.43
N ALA A 141 29.71 -21.39 -20.06
CA ALA A 141 30.54 -20.37 -20.69
C ALA A 141 29.73 -19.52 -21.70
N ARG A 142 30.01 -18.21 -21.72
CA ARG A 142 29.47 -17.25 -22.67
C ARG A 142 29.64 -17.75 -24.11
N THR A 143 28.54 -17.85 -24.84
CA THR A 143 28.55 -17.75 -26.30
C THR A 143 27.90 -16.41 -26.66
N ALA A 144 28.63 -15.60 -27.42
CA ALA A 144 28.19 -14.32 -27.95
C ALA A 144 27.11 -14.51 -29.03
N VAL A 145 26.55 -13.37 -29.48
CA VAL A 145 25.58 -13.11 -30.57
C VAL A 145 24.16 -12.84 -30.04
N GLY A 146 23.50 -11.71 -30.31
CA GLY A 146 23.82 -10.59 -31.21
C GLY A 146 23.00 -9.34 -30.87
N ASP A 147 23.40 -8.23 -31.48
CA ASP A 147 22.96 -6.86 -31.23
C ASP A 147 21.47 -6.64 -31.48
N GLY A 148 20.76 -6.14 -30.47
CA GLY A 148 19.37 -5.70 -30.55
C GLY A 148 19.00 -4.97 -29.27
N ASP A 149 19.02 -3.63 -29.33
CA ASP A 149 18.47 -2.67 -28.37
C ASP A 149 18.89 -2.83 -26.90
N LEU A 150 20.05 -2.27 -26.57
CA LEU A 150 20.43 -1.98 -25.19
C LEU A 150 19.51 -0.86 -24.64
N PRO A 151 18.76 -1.08 -23.53
CA PRO A 151 18.06 -0.01 -22.84
C PRO A 151 19.06 1.00 -22.24
N PRO A 152 18.66 2.27 -22.02
CA PRO A 152 19.56 3.32 -21.55
C PRO A 152 20.19 2.92 -20.21
N LEU A 153 21.51 3.15 -20.12
CA LEU A 153 22.32 2.91 -18.94
C LEU A 153 21.65 3.54 -17.71
N TRP A 154 21.23 2.71 -16.75
CA TRP A 154 20.85 3.20 -15.44
C TRP A 154 22.04 3.90 -14.78
N PRO A 155 21.84 5.02 -14.07
CA PRO A 155 22.90 5.62 -13.27
C PRO A 155 23.36 4.60 -12.24
N GLN A 156 24.67 4.37 -12.20
CA GLN A 156 25.30 3.41 -11.30
C GLN A 156 25.00 3.82 -9.85
N CYS A 157 24.22 3.01 -9.12
CA CYS A 157 24.11 3.12 -7.68
C CYS A 157 25.45 2.70 -7.05
N THR A 158 26.39 3.63 -6.95
CA THR A 158 27.54 3.48 -6.05
C THR A 158 27.03 3.74 -4.64
N GLY A 159 27.05 2.70 -3.81
CA GLY A 159 26.64 2.78 -2.42
C GLY A 159 27.51 3.77 -1.65
N GLU A 160 26.87 4.76 -1.06
CA GLU A 160 27.09 5.29 0.30
C GLU A 160 26.12 6.46 0.51
N ARG A 161 25.72 6.69 1.76
CA ARG A 161 24.72 7.68 2.20
C ARG A 161 24.84 9.03 1.47
N LEU A 162 23.69 9.67 1.19
CA LEU A 162 23.27 11.00 1.68
C LEU A 162 22.18 11.60 0.76
N ALA A 163 21.45 12.55 1.33
CA ALA A 163 20.28 13.24 0.80
C ALA A 163 20.39 13.79 -0.64
N CYS A 164 19.25 13.88 -1.34
CA CYS A 164 19.11 14.76 -2.50
C CYS A 164 18.05 15.83 -2.21
N THR A 165 18.53 17.01 -1.81
CA THR A 165 17.84 18.29 -1.92
C THR A 165 17.85 18.77 -3.38
N SER A 166 16.72 19.38 -3.79
CA SER A 166 16.56 20.50 -4.73
C SER A 166 17.17 20.45 -6.15
N THR A 167 16.24 20.63 -7.11
CA THR A 167 16.31 21.46 -8.34
C THR A 167 17.32 21.14 -9.45
N CYS A 168 16.80 20.96 -10.67
CA CYS A 168 17.26 21.61 -11.91
C CYS A 168 16.22 21.36 -13.01
N SER A 169 15.46 22.37 -13.43
CA SER A 169 15.77 23.38 -14.46
C SER A 169 15.65 22.84 -15.87
N SER A 170 14.69 23.41 -16.59
CA SER A 170 14.47 23.38 -18.03
C SER A 170 15.71 23.76 -18.83
N ASP A 171 15.96 23.10 -19.97
CA ASP A 171 16.39 23.79 -21.17
C ASP A 171 16.19 22.95 -22.45
N ARG A 172 15.46 23.57 -23.39
CA ARG A 172 15.32 23.40 -24.86
C ARG A 172 14.83 22.10 -25.48
#